data_AF-A0A821FIB5-F1
#
_entry.id   AF-A0A821FIB5-F1
#
_cell.length_a   1.000
_cell.length_b   1.000
_cell.length_c   1.000
_cell.angle_alpha   90.00
_cell.angle_beta   90.00
_cell.angle_gamma   90.00
#
_symmetry.space_group_name_H-M   'P 1'
#
loop_
_entity.id
_entity.type
_entity.pdbx_description
1 polymer ?
#
loop_
_entity_poly.entity_id
_entity_poly.type
_entity_poly.pdbx_seq_one_letter_code
_entity_poly.pdbx_strand_id
1 'polypeptide(L)'
;EVFVPLYTGRLLSSVAFKEAWLQFQYNLIMFVVVNFAGGFLGGFRMGIFSLCISRLSIRLRTTLFQSYLRQEIGFFDTHESGKLLSRLNQDTQIMSSTVANNIAQCITA
;
A
#
# COMPACT_ATOMS: atom_id res chain seq x y z
N GLU A 1 -2.33 -8.09 12.34
CA GLU A 1 -1.45 -9.27 12.52
C GLU A 1 -1.41 -9.85 13.94
N VAL A 2 -2.29 -9.41 14.86
CA VAL A 2 -2.30 -9.85 16.27
C VAL A 2 -2.78 -11.31 16.48
N PHE A 3 -3.55 -11.85 15.52
CA PHE A 3 -4.12 -13.21 15.64
C PHE A 3 -3.16 -14.32 15.22
N VAL A 4 -2.22 -14.06 14.31
CA VAL A 4 -1.28 -15.08 13.81
C VAL A 4 -0.39 -15.66 14.92
N PRO A 5 0.21 -14.86 15.83
CA PRO A 5 0.98 -15.36 16.96
C PRO A 5 0.17 -16.26 17.90
N LEU A 6 -1.12 -15.98 18.07
CA LEU A 6 -2.00 -16.71 18.98
C LEU A 6 -2.37 -18.09 18.41
N TYR A 7 -2.59 -18.19 17.10
CA TYR A 7 -2.78 -19.48 16.42
C TYR A 7 -1.49 -20.29 16.35
N THR A 8 -0.35 -19.64 16.09
CA THR A 8 0.97 -20.29 16.13
C THR A 8 1.29 -20.85 17.52
N GLY A 9 0.95 -20.12 18.58
CA GLY A 9 1.11 -20.57 19.97
C GLY A 9 0.25 -21.80 20.30
N ARG A 10 -1.01 -21.85 19.82
CA ARG A 10 -1.90 -23.02 20.00
C ARG A 10 -1.47 -24.23 19.18
N LEU A 11 -1.00 -24.01 17.95
CA LEU A 11 -0.42 -25.06 17.11
C LEU A 11 0.83 -25.66 17.76
N LEU A 12 1.75 -24.81 18.22
CA LEU A 12 2.97 -25.25 18.89
C LEU A 12 2.66 -26.05 20.16
N SER A 13 1.68 -25.59 20.95
CA SER A 13 1.24 -26.30 22.16
C SER A 13 0.62 -27.66 21.84
N SER A 14 -0.12 -27.78 20.73
CA SER A 14 -0.72 -29.05 20.28
C SER A 14 0.30 -30.05 19.71
N VAL A 15 1.51 -29.59 19.35
CA VAL A 15 2.63 -30.46 18.93
C VAL A 15 3.49 -30.86 20.14
N ALA A 16 3.68 -29.94 21.09
CA ALA A 16 4.48 -30.16 22.29
C ALA A 16 3.79 -31.10 23.29
N PHE A 17 2.48 -30.96 23.48
CA PHE A 17 1.66 -31.93 24.20
C PHE A 17 1.05 -32.87 23.16
N LYS A 18 1.22 -34.19 23.30
CA LYS A 18 0.62 -35.23 22.41
C LYS A 18 -0.93 -35.23 22.54
N GLU A 19 -1.55 -34.15 22.12
CA GLU A 19 -3.01 -34.01 22.02
C GLU A 19 -3.57 -34.96 20.95
N ALA A 20 -4.85 -35.27 21.03
CA ALA A 20 -5.50 -36.18 20.08
C ALA A 20 -5.32 -35.69 18.62
N TRP A 21 -4.93 -36.59 17.72
CA TRP A 21 -4.64 -36.31 16.30
C TRP A 21 -5.73 -35.50 15.58
N LEU A 22 -6.98 -35.61 16.01
CA LEU A 22 -8.13 -34.86 15.47
C LEU A 22 -8.07 -33.35 15.77
N GLN A 23 -7.64 -32.96 16.98
CA GLN A 23 -7.52 -31.54 17.34
C GLN A 23 -6.36 -30.86 16.60
N PHE A 24 -5.28 -31.60 16.37
CA PHE A 24 -4.15 -31.13 15.57
C PHE A 24 -4.55 -30.84 14.11
N GLN A 25 -5.28 -31.76 13.47
CA GLN A 25 -5.75 -31.57 12.09
C GLN A 25 -6.68 -30.36 11.96
N TYR A 26 -7.60 -30.16 12.90
CA TYR A 26 -8.51 -29.02 12.90
C TYR A 26 -7.78 -27.67 13.05
N ASN A 27 -6.83 -27.59 13.97
CA ASN A 27 -6.02 -26.38 14.17
C ASN A 27 -5.15 -26.05 12.94
N LEU A 28 -4.60 -27.06 12.28
CA LEU A 28 -3.77 -26.90 11.09
C LEU A 28 -4.58 -26.37 9.90
N ILE A 29 -5.77 -26.92 9.66
CA ILE A 29 -6.67 -26.45 8.59
C ILE A 29 -7.08 -25.00 8.83
N MET A 30 -7.49 -24.64 10.06
CA MET A 30 -7.85 -23.25 10.38
C MET A 30 -6.69 -22.27 10.19
N PHE A 31 -5.46 -22.67 10.54
CA PHE A 31 -4.28 -21.83 10.32
C PHE A 31 -4.05 -21.55 8.82
N VAL A 32 -4.15 -22.58 7.97
CA VAL A 32 -3.97 -22.41 6.52
C VAL A 32 -5.06 -21.50 5.94
N VAL A 33 -6.32 -21.71 6.32
CA VAL A 33 -7.46 -20.91 5.83
C VAL A 33 -7.32 -19.45 6.24
N VAL A 34 -6.97 -19.17 7.49
CA VAL A 34 -6.83 -17.79 8.00
C VAL A 34 -5.67 -17.05 7.30
N ASN A 35 -4.53 -17.70 7.10
CA ASN A 35 -3.40 -17.09 6.40
C ASN A 35 -3.70 -16.84 4.92
N PHE A 36 -4.33 -17.82 4.26
CA PHE A 36 -4.70 -17.67 2.85
C PHE A 36 -5.74 -16.56 2.64
N ALA A 37 -6.80 -16.55 3.46
CA ALA A 37 -7.82 -15.50 3.41
C ALA A 37 -7.22 -14.13 3.72
N GLY A 38 -6.38 -14.02 4.75
CA GLY A 38 -5.70 -12.79 5.12
C GLY A 38 -4.80 -12.25 4.00
N GLY A 39 -4.00 -13.12 3.38
CA GLY A 39 -3.15 -12.77 2.25
C GLY A 39 -3.95 -12.32 1.03
N PHE A 40 -5.06 -13.01 0.72
CA PHE A 40 -5.92 -12.65 -0.40
C PHE A 40 -6.61 -11.28 -0.20
N LEU A 41 -7.21 -11.06 0.98
CA LEU A 41 -7.84 -9.80 1.34
C LEU A 41 -6.83 -8.64 1.38
N GLY A 42 -5.63 -8.90 1.91
CA GLY A 42 -4.53 -7.94 1.94
C GLY A 42 -4.07 -7.55 0.53
N GLY A 43 -3.86 -8.53 -0.35
CA GLY A 43 -3.48 -8.32 -1.74
C GLY A 43 -4.55 -7.56 -2.52
N PHE A 44 -5.81 -7.93 -2.37
CA PHE A 44 -6.93 -7.24 -3.02
C PHE A 44 -7.04 -5.78 -2.59
N ARG A 45 -6.93 -5.52 -1.27
CA ARG A 45 -6.90 -4.16 -0.71
C ARG A 45 -5.74 -3.36 -1.30
N MET A 46 -4.53 -3.90 -1.30
CA MET A 46 -3.34 -3.24 -1.85
C MET A 46 -3.51 -2.92 -3.35
N GLY A 47 -4.09 -3.84 -4.12
CA GLY A 47 -4.38 -3.65 -5.53
C GLY A 47 -5.31 -2.46 -5.79
N ILE A 48 -6.42 -2.36 -5.05
CA ILE A 48 -7.37 -1.23 -5.20
C ILE A 48 -6.69 0.10 -4.87
N PHE A 49 -5.95 0.18 -3.77
CA PHE A 49 -5.26 1.42 -3.38
C PHE A 49 -4.20 1.83 -4.41
N SER A 50 -3.45 0.87 -4.94
CA SER A 50 -2.45 1.14 -5.99
C SER A 50 -3.10 1.76 -7.24
N LEU A 51 -4.26 1.24 -7.66
CA LEU A 51 -5.03 1.80 -8.77
C LEU A 51 -5.53 3.21 -8.45
N CYS A 52 -6.07 3.45 -7.25
CA CYS A 52 -6.54 4.77 -6.83
C CYS A 52 -5.40 5.81 -6.84
N ILE A 53 -4.22 5.45 -6.33
CA ILE A 53 -3.06 6.34 -6.26
C ILE A 53 -2.53 6.66 -7.66
N SER A 54 -2.48 5.66 -8.55
CA SER A 54 -2.12 5.86 -9.95
C SER A 54 -3.04 6.86 -10.65
N ARG A 55 -4.36 6.73 -10.46
CA ARG A 55 -5.36 7.68 -10.99
C ARG A 55 -5.19 9.09 -10.40
N LEU A 56 -4.94 9.18 -9.09
CA LEU A 56 -4.69 10.46 -8.41
C LEU A 56 -3.45 11.15 -8.96
N SER A 57 -2.35 10.40 -9.17
CA SER A 57 -1.10 10.91 -9.72
C SER A 57 -1.29 11.51 -11.12
N ILE A 58 -2.06 10.83 -11.98
CA ILE A 58 -2.41 11.34 -13.32
C ILE A 58 -3.20 12.65 -13.22
N ARG A 59 -4.21 12.70 -12.35
CA ARG A 59 -5.04 13.90 -12.17
C ARG A 59 -4.27 15.09 -11.61
N LEU A 60 -3.35 14.85 -10.68
CA LEU A 60 -2.45 15.88 -10.15
C LEU A 60 -1.57 16.42 -11.28
N ARG A 61 -0.93 15.54 -12.06
CA ARG A 61 -0.07 15.96 -13.17
C ARG A 61 -0.82 16.80 -14.20
N THR A 62 -2.04 16.40 -14.59
CA THR A 62 -2.83 17.17 -15.58
C THR A 62 -3.27 18.53 -15.05
N THR A 63 -3.75 18.58 -13.81
CA THR A 63 -4.21 19.85 -13.18
C THR A 63 -3.04 20.82 -12.99
N LEU A 64 -1.89 20.30 -12.55
CA LEU A 64 -0.67 21.09 -12.37
C LEU A 64 -0.13 21.60 -13.71
N PHE A 65 -0.10 20.75 -14.74
CA PHE A 65 0.32 21.17 -16.09
C PHE A 65 -0.61 22.25 -16.68
N GLN A 66 -1.93 22.10 -16.49
CA GLN A 66 -2.90 23.11 -16.96
C GLN A 66 -2.75 24.45 -16.22
N SER A 67 -2.48 24.40 -14.91
CA SER A 67 -2.22 25.61 -14.11
C SER A 67 -0.91 26.28 -14.55
N TYR A 68 0.11 25.47 -14.86
CA TYR A 68 1.40 25.94 -15.36
C TYR A 68 1.29 26.64 -16.73
N LEU A 69 0.47 26.13 -17.65
CA LEU A 69 0.22 26.76 -18.95
C LEU A 69 -0.52 28.10 -18.85
N ARG A 70 -1.17 28.40 -17.73
CA ARG A 70 -1.89 29.66 -17.48
C ARG A 70 -1.01 30.73 -16.80
N GLN A 71 0.24 30.40 -16.48
CA GLN A 71 1.17 31.32 -15.82
C GLN A 71 1.69 32.38 -16.83
N GLU A 72 1.96 33.60 -16.37
CA GLU A 72 2.36 34.71 -17.25
C GLU A 72 3.72 34.49 -17.93
N ILE A 73 3.88 35.03 -19.15
CA ILE A 73 5.10 34.90 -19.98
C ILE A 73 6.36 35.43 -19.25
N GLY A 74 6.22 36.47 -18.42
CA GLY A 74 7.34 37.01 -17.62
C GLY A 74 7.94 36.03 -16.61
N PHE A 75 7.19 35.01 -16.18
CA PHE A 75 7.70 33.94 -15.30
C PHE A 75 8.66 32.99 -16.03
N PHE A 76 8.44 32.78 -17.33
CA PHE A 76 9.25 31.91 -18.19
C PHE A 76 10.57 32.55 -18.62
N ASP A 77 10.66 33.89 -18.59
CA ASP A 77 11.92 34.62 -18.89
C ASP A 77 12.93 34.52 -17.75
N THR A 78 12.47 34.30 -16.51
CA THR A 78 13.35 34.20 -15.32
C THR A 78 13.68 32.76 -14.92
N HIS A 79 12.90 31.77 -15.37
CA HIS A 79 13.07 30.36 -14.99
C HIS A 79 12.94 29.43 -16.19
N GLU A 80 13.96 28.58 -16.42
CA GLU A 80 13.90 27.52 -17.44
C GLU A 80 12.67 26.62 -17.21
N SER A 81 11.74 26.68 -18.17
CA SER A 81 10.47 25.94 -18.14
C SER A 81 10.67 24.43 -17.97
N GLY A 82 11.76 23.88 -18.54
CA GLY A 82 12.11 22.47 -18.45
C GLY A 82 12.57 22.03 -17.06
N LYS A 83 13.30 22.88 -16.33
CA LYS A 83 13.80 22.58 -14.98
C LYS A 83 12.67 22.60 -13.96
N LEU A 84 11.73 23.53 -14.11
CA LEU A 84 10.51 23.61 -13.29
C LEU A 84 9.59 22.40 -13.52
N LEU A 85 9.35 22.02 -14.77
CA LEU A 85 8.52 20.86 -15.11
C LEU A 85 9.12 19.56 -14.56
N SER A 86 10.44 19.39 -14.67
CA SER A 86 11.16 18.23 -14.12
C SER A 86 11.00 18.14 -12.60
N ARG A 87 11.22 19.26 -11.88
CA ARG A 87 11.01 19.34 -10.43
C ARG A 87 9.57 19.05 -10.03
N LEU A 88 8.60 19.65 -10.73
CA LEU A 88 7.19 19.43 -10.46
C LEU A 88 6.80 17.95 -10.62
N ASN A 89 7.32 17.29 -11.66
CA ASN A 89 7.06 15.87 -11.88
C ASN A 89 7.72 15.02 -10.78
N GLN A 90 8.94 15.38 -10.35
CA GLN A 90 9.65 14.73 -9.26
C GLN A 90 8.91 14.89 -7.93
N ASP A 91 8.45 16.09 -7.61
CA ASP A 91 7.68 16.40 -6.40
C ASP A 91 6.33 15.66 -6.40
N THR A 92 5.65 15.60 -7.55
CA THR A 92 4.39 14.86 -7.69
C THR A 92 4.61 13.35 -7.50
N GLN A 93 5.73 12.80 -7.99
CA GLN A 93 6.08 11.40 -7.75
C GLN A 93 6.39 11.13 -6.28
N ILE A 94 7.17 12.00 -5.62
CA ILE A 94 7.50 11.89 -4.20
C ILE A 94 6.23 12.00 -3.34
N MET A 95 5.33 12.93 -3.67
CA MET A 95 4.04 13.05 -2.98
C MET A 95 3.22 11.77 -3.15
N SER A 96 3.10 11.25 -4.37
CA SER A 96 2.34 10.03 -4.65
C SER A 96 2.88 8.82 -3.91
N SER A 97 4.21 8.65 -3.85
CA SER A 97 4.84 7.53 -3.14
C SER A 97 4.74 7.69 -1.63
N THR A 98 4.86 8.92 -1.12
CA THR A 98 4.70 9.22 0.31
C THR A 98 3.28 8.96 0.77
N VAL A 99 2.27 9.40 0.02
CA VAL A 99 0.85 9.12 0.31
C VAL A 99 0.58 7.61 0.27
N ALA A 100 1.13 6.90 -0.72
CA ALA A 100 1.02 5.45 -0.81
C ALA A 100 1.58 4.74 0.44
N ASN A 101 2.79 5.13 0.85
CA ASN A 101 3.46 4.54 2.00
C ASN A 101 2.76 4.86 3.32
N ASN A 102 2.31 6.10 3.51
CA ASN A 102 1.58 6.48 4.72
C ASN A 102 0.23 5.73 4.83
N ILE A 103 -0.50 5.58 3.72
CA ILE A 103 -1.73 4.79 3.70
C ILE A 103 -1.43 3.31 3.99
N ALA A 104 -0.38 2.75 3.39
CA ALA A 104 0.02 1.37 3.68
C ALA A 104 0.38 1.17 5.16
N GLN A 105 1.12 2.11 5.75
CA GLN A 105 1.52 2.07 7.16
C GLN A 105 0.32 2.23 8.09
N CYS A 106 -0.58 3.20 7.86
CA CYS A 106 -1.79 3.38 8.68
C CYS A 106 -2.72 2.18 8.66
N ILE A 107 -2.74 1.39 7.58
CA ILE A 107 -3.61 0.20 7.52
C ILE A 107 -2.90 -1.04 8.10
N THR A 108 -1.59 -0.96 8.30
CA THR A 108 -0.79 -2.05 8.90
C THR A 108 -0.59 -1.86 10.40
N ALA A 109 -0.57 -0.61 10.87
CA ALA A 109 -0.57 -0.21 12.28
C ALA A 109 -1.92 -0.51 12.95
#